data_AF-A0A9P7K445-F1
#
_entry.id   AF-A0A9P7K445-F1
#
_cell.length_a   1.000
_cell.length_b   1.000
_cell.length_c   1.000
_cell.angle_alpha   90.00
_cell.angle_beta   90.00
_cell.angle_gamma   90.00
#
_symmetry.space_group_name_H-M   'P 1'
#
loop_
_entity.id
_entity.type
_entity.pdbx_description
1 polymer ?
#
loop_
_entity_poly.entity_id
_entity_poly.type
_entity_poly.pdbx_seq_one_letter_code
_entity_poly.pdbx_strand_id
1 'polypeptide(L)' 'KRMSQFGAQIAFRRTLPFSEGQVLREILPYLKKSLGLVDVEVLSVEEARQNEGGAGYSKNIIDSSEPGSPAFEYRNV' A
#
# COMPACT_ATOMS: atom_id res chain seq x y z
N LYS A 1 -10.54 -20.25 1.41
CA LYS A 1 -10.56 -19.15 2.43
C LYS A 1 -11.07 -17.81 1.88
N ARG A 2 -10.60 -17.28 0.72
CA ARG A 2 -11.12 -15.99 0.17
C ARG A 2 -12.54 -16.03 -0.43
N MET A 3 -12.88 -17.06 -1.22
CA MET A 3 -14.23 -17.20 -1.81
C MET A 3 -15.35 -17.25 -0.77
N SER A 4 -15.11 -17.90 0.37
CA SER A 4 -16.07 -18.01 1.47
C SER A 4 -16.23 -16.72 2.27
N GLN A 5 -15.29 -15.78 2.18
CA GLN A 5 -15.30 -14.53 2.96
C GLN A 5 -15.82 -13.34 2.16
N PHE A 6 -15.56 -13.28 0.84
CA PHE A 6 -15.85 -12.10 0.03
C PHE A 6 -16.72 -12.40 -1.21
N GLY A 7 -17.16 -13.65 -1.39
CA GLY A 7 -17.93 -14.08 -2.54
C GLY A 7 -17.09 -14.28 -3.81
N ALA A 8 -17.67 -14.94 -4.81
CA ALA A 8 -16.97 -15.34 -6.02
C ALA A 8 -16.43 -14.15 -6.82
N GLN A 9 -17.19 -13.05 -6.91
CA GLN A 9 -16.84 -11.92 -7.76
C GLN A 9 -15.61 -11.14 -7.25
N ILE A 10 -15.48 -10.98 -5.93
CA ILE A 10 -14.36 -10.27 -5.29
C ILE A 10 -13.12 -11.17 -5.24
N ALA A 11 -13.30 -12.46 -4.94
CA ALA A 11 -12.21 -13.43 -4.95
C ALA A 11 -11.58 -13.59 -6.35
N PHE A 12 -12.39 -13.50 -7.41
CA PHE A 12 -11.92 -13.63 -8.79
C PHE A 12 -11.21 -12.36 -9.29
N ARG A 13 -11.67 -11.16 -8.88
CA ARG A 13 -11.09 -9.89 -9.30
C ARG A 13 -9.81 -9.51 -8.56
N ARG A 14 -9.46 -10.21 -7.47
CA ARG A 14 -8.32 -9.87 -6.59
C ARG A 14 -8.34 -8.41 -6.09
N THR A 15 -9.52 -7.79 -6.06
CA THR A 15 -9.72 -6.42 -5.58
C THR A 15 -10.32 -6.45 -4.17
N LEU A 16 -10.13 -5.38 -3.41
CA LEU A 16 -10.77 -5.21 -2.11
C LEU A 16 -12.18 -4.61 -2.25
N PRO A 17 -13.11 -4.89 -1.32
CA PRO A 17 -14.45 -4.27 -1.29
C PRO A 17 -14.44 -2.81 -0.82
N PHE A 18 -13.26 -2.19 -0.65
CA PHE A 18 -13.08 -0.83 -0.17
C PHE A 18 -11.84 -0.19 -0.81
N SER A 19 -11.72 1.13 -0.69
CA SER A 19 -10.53 1.86 -1.13
C SER A 19 -9.42 1.75 -0.09
N GLU A 20 -8.46 0.86 -0.33
CA GLU A 20 -7.32 0.66 0.57
C GLU A 20 -6.49 1.94 0.75
N GLY A 21 -6.20 2.66 -0.33
CA GLY A 21 -5.45 3.92 -0.26
C GLY A 21 -6.16 4.98 0.59
N GLN A 22 -7.50 5.03 0.56
CA GLN A 22 -8.25 5.95 1.43
C GLN A 22 -8.12 5.55 2.91
N VAL A 23 -8.34 4.27 3.22
CA VAL A 23 -8.24 3.76 4.60
C VAL A 23 -6.84 3.99 5.16
N LEU A 24 -5.80 3.69 4.37
CA LEU A 24 -4.41 3.92 4.77
C LEU A 24 -4.16 5.40 5.06
N ARG A 25 -4.65 6.32 4.21
CA ARG A 25 -4.54 7.77 4.40
C ARG A 25 -5.22 8.25 5.69
N GLU A 26 -6.39 7.70 6.02
CA GLU A 26 -7.13 8.04 7.24
C GLU A 26 -6.37 7.62 8.52
N ILE A 27 -5.61 6.51 8.48
CA ILE A 27 -4.84 6.01 9.63
C ILE A 27 -3.39 6.51 9.69
N LEU A 28 -2.90 7.29 8.71
CA LEU A 28 -1.50 7.76 8.70
C LEU A 28 -1.08 8.51 9.96
N PRO A 29 -1.89 9.39 10.57
CA PRO A 29 -1.49 10.07 11.80
C PRO A 29 -1.16 9.08 12.93
N TYR A 30 -1.90 7.98 13.01
CA TYR A 30 -1.65 6.91 13.97
C TYR A 30 -0.38 6.13 13.62
N LEU A 31 -0.18 5.75 12.35
CA LEU A 31 1.02 5.03 11.91
C LEU A 31 2.29 5.85 12.14
N LYS A 32 2.27 7.13 11.74
CA LYS A 32 3.37 8.07 11.94
C LYS A 32 3.77 8.18 13.40
N LYS A 33 2.79 8.36 14.30
CA LYS A 33 3.02 8.45 15.74
C LYS A 33 3.53 7.13 16.33
N SER A 34 2.91 6.01 15.96
CA SER A 34 3.22 4.69 16.53
C SER A 34 4.59 4.18 16.10
N LEU A 35 5.01 4.48 14.88
CA LEU A 35 6.30 4.09 14.32
C LEU A 35 7.40 5.14 14.53
N GLY A 36 7.07 6.30 15.10
CA GLY A 36 8.04 7.38 15.37
C GLY A 36 8.63 8.02 14.11
N LEU A 37 7.83 8.11 13.04
CA LEU A 37 8.30 8.59 11.73
C LEU A 37 8.17 10.10 11.61
N VAL A 38 9.15 10.74 10.96
CA VAL A 38 9.11 12.19 10.66
C VAL A 38 8.09 12.48 9.57
N ASP A 39 7.96 11.59 8.60
CA ASP A 39 6.98 11.69 7.53
C ASP A 39 6.52 10.32 7.01
N VAL A 40 5.34 10.28 6.38
CA VAL A 40 4.71 9.07 5.85
C VAL A 40 3.85 9.42 4.64
N GLU A 41 4.00 8.67 3.56
CA GLU A 41 3.27 8.85 2.30
C GLU A 41 2.61 7.53 1.87
N VAL A 42 1.43 7.62 1.26
CA VAL A 42 0.73 6.47 0.67
C VAL A 42 0.56 6.72 -0.81
N LEU A 43 1.19 5.89 -1.62
CA LEU A 43 1.23 6.00 -3.06
C LEU A 43 0.58 4.79 -3.71
N SER A 44 -0.08 5.01 -4.84
CA SER A 44 -0.45 3.93 -5.74
C SER A 44 0.79 3.37 -6.44
N VAL A 45 0.68 2.15 -6.97
CA VAL A 45 1.77 1.52 -7.75
C VAL A 45 2.12 2.40 -8.97
N GLU A 46 1.12 3.01 -9.61
CA GLU A 46 1.30 3.92 -10.74
C GLU A 46 2.07 5.19 -10.35
N GLU A 47 1.74 5.78 -9.19
CA GLU A 47 2.45 6.96 -8.65
C GLU A 47 3.89 6.61 -8.27
N ALA A 48 4.11 5.44 -7.64
CA ALA A 48 5.44 4.97 -7.27
C ALA A 48 6.32 4.68 -8.49
N ARG A 49 5.76 4.14 -9.57
CA ARG A 49 6.49 3.86 -10.83
C ARG A 49 7.00 5.12 -11.53
N GLN A 50 6.33 6.27 -11.36
CA GLN A 50 6.81 7.54 -11.90
C GLN A 50 8.11 8.01 -11.23
N ASN A 51 8.39 7.50 -10.01
CA ASN A 51 9.55 7.84 -9.21
C ASN A 51 10.57 6.69 -9.13
N GLU A 52 10.41 5.64 -9.96
CA GLU A 52 11.24 4.44 -9.93
C GLU A 52 12.74 4.79 -10.09
N GLY A 53 13.57 4.23 -9.21
CA GLY A 53 15.02 4.53 -9.15
C GLY A 53 15.40 5.69 -8.23
N GLY A 54 14.42 6.42 -7.69
CA GLY A 54 14.62 7.39 -6.60
C GLY A 54 14.80 6.71 -5.23
N ALA A 55 15.30 7.46 -4.25
CA ALA A 55 15.46 6.97 -2.88
C ALA A 55 14.10 6.58 -2.28
N GLY A 56 13.93 5.32 -1.89
CA GLY A 56 12.67 4.76 -1.38
C GLY A 56 11.73 4.20 -2.46
N TYR A 57 12.14 4.19 -3.74
CA TYR A 57 11.33 3.73 -4.88
C TYR A 57 12.04 2.59 -5.64
N SER A 58 12.21 1.45 -4.97
CA SER A 58 12.82 0.28 -5.62
C SER A 58 11.77 -0.52 -6.40
N LYS A 59 12.17 -1.02 -7.58
CA LYS A 59 11.33 -1.86 -8.43
C LYS A 59 10.75 -3.06 -7.68
N ASN A 60 11.59 -3.73 -6.88
CA ASN A 60 11.19 -4.93 -6.15
C ASN A 60 10.05 -4.64 -5.16
N ILE A 61 10.10 -3.50 -4.46
CA ILE A 61 9.05 -3.11 -3.52
C ILE A 61 7.75 -2.79 -4.25
N ILE A 62 7.83 -2.02 -5.34
CA ILE A 62 6.68 -1.65 -6.16
C ILE A 62 6.00 -2.90 -6.72
N ASP A 63 6.77 -3.84 -7.29
CA ASP A 63 6.25 -5.06 -7.91
C ASP A 63 5.73 -6.09 -6.88
N SER A 64 6.15 -5.99 -5.61
CA SER A 64 5.68 -6.86 -4.53
C SER A 64 4.35 -6.42 -3.90
N SER A 65 3.89 -5.20 -4.20
CA SER A 65 2.67 -4.64 -3.62
C SER A 65 1.43 -5.24 -4.29
N GLU A 66 0.53 -5.82 -3.49
CA GLU A 66 -0.75 -6.36 -3.95
C GLU A 66 -1.92 -5.78 -3.14
N PRO A 67 -3.14 -5.69 -3.70
CA PRO A 67 -4.32 -5.26 -2.94
C PRO A 67 -4.53 -6.10 -1.66
N GLY A 68 -4.54 -5.43 -0.50
CA GLY A 68 -4.62 -6.06 0.82
C GLY A 68 -3.30 -6.59 1.37
N SER A 69 -2.20 -6.38 0.66
CA SER A 69 -0.83 -6.65 1.08
C SER A 69 0.09 -5.53 0.57
N PRO A 70 -0.03 -4.31 1.12
CA PRO A 70 0.77 -3.17 0.67
C PRO A 70 2.23 -3.35 1.08
N ALA A 71 3.15 -2.92 0.22
CA ALA A 71 4.58 -2.91 0.53
C ALA A 71 4.97 -1.66 1.34
N PHE A 72 6.00 -1.80 2.19
CA PHE A 72 6.51 -0.73 3.05
C PHE A 72 8.01 -0.55 2.82
N GLU A 73 8.44 0.69 2.63
CA GLU A 73 9.85 1.06 2.48
C GLU A 73 10.15 2.24 3.41
N TYR A 74 11.28 2.16 4.12
CA TYR A 74 11.77 3.25 4.97
C TYR A 74 12.90 3.98 4.24
N ARG A 75 12.80 5.31 4.19
CA ARG A 75 13.85 6.18 3.67
C ARG A 75 14.23 7.22 4.70
N ASN A 76 15.50 7.58 4.73
CA ASN A 76 15.96 8.74 5.49
C ASN A 76 15.54 10.00 4.71
N VAL A 77 15.08 11.00 5.45
CA VAL A 77 14.71 12.33 4.95
C VAL A 77 15.69 13.38 5.45
#